data_AF-K2C6V6-F1
#
_entry.id   AF-K2C6V6-F1
#
_cell.length_a   1.000
_cell.length_b   1.000
_cell.length_c   1.000
_cell.angle_alpha   90.00
_cell.angle_beta   90.00
_cell.angle_gamma   90.00
#
_symmetry.space_group_name_H-M   'P 1'
#
loop_
_entity.id
_entity.type
_entity.pdbx_description
1 polymer ?
#
loop_
_entity_poly.entity_id
_entity_poly.type
_entity_poly.pdbx_seq_one_letter_code
_entity_poly.pdbx_strand_id
1 'polypeptide(L)'
;MSQKDRLSPKAYEIVDGKDYPSFVPASETPLEFTLKAVIIGIIIGSVFGAANAYLGLKVGLTVSASIPAAVMAVAIFRIFFKQGTILETNIVQTVGSAGESLAAGVIFTIPAFFIWGLEPSKLEITVIAIVGGAIG
;
A
#
# COMPACT_ATOMS: atom_id res chain seq x y z
N MET A 1 -6.10 -10.19 35.99
CA MET A 1 -5.49 -10.44 34.67
C MET A 1 -5.67 -11.90 34.33
N SER A 2 -6.44 -12.18 33.28
CA SER A 2 -6.76 -13.55 32.89
C SER A 2 -5.56 -14.18 32.18
N GLN A 3 -5.38 -15.50 32.25
CA GLN A 3 -4.29 -16.22 31.58
C GLN A 3 -4.26 -16.01 30.05
N LYS A 4 -5.37 -15.49 29.46
CA LYS A 4 -5.49 -15.07 28.06
C LYS A 4 -4.74 -13.78 27.69
N ASP A 5 -4.37 -12.94 28.66
CA ASP A 5 -3.73 -11.64 28.42
C ASP A 5 -2.20 -11.70 28.42
N ARG A 6 -1.63 -12.91 28.57
CA ARG A 6 -0.18 -13.15 28.58
C ARG A 6 0.28 -13.61 27.20
N LEU A 7 1.45 -13.13 26.77
CA LEU A 7 2.15 -13.65 25.60
C LEU A 7 2.42 -15.15 25.81
N SER A 8 2.31 -15.93 24.74
CA SER A 8 2.62 -17.36 24.78
C SER A 8 4.05 -17.56 25.31
N PRO A 9 4.33 -18.61 26.13
CA PRO A 9 5.69 -18.91 26.59
C PRO A 9 6.71 -19.01 25.43
N LYS A 10 6.25 -19.50 24.27
CA LYS A 10 7.02 -19.57 23.02
C LYS A 10 7.47 -18.21 22.45
N ALA A 11 6.93 -17.09 22.95
CA ALA A 11 7.28 -15.75 22.49
C ALA A 11 8.54 -15.18 23.16
N TYR A 12 8.96 -15.72 24.31
CA TYR A 12 10.12 -15.23 25.06
C TYR A 12 11.06 -16.34 25.55
N GLU A 13 10.63 -17.60 25.53
CA GLU A 13 11.52 -18.73 25.77
C GLU A 13 12.38 -19.01 24.53
N ILE A 14 13.64 -19.39 24.76
CA ILE A 14 14.56 -19.76 23.69
C ILE A 14 14.09 -21.11 23.14
N VAL A 15 13.46 -21.09 21.98
CA VAL A 15 13.10 -22.28 21.21
C VAL A 15 14.28 -22.63 20.30
N ASP A 16 14.67 -23.90 20.27
CA ASP A 16 15.66 -24.40 19.31
C ASP A 16 15.21 -24.04 17.88
N GLY A 17 16.14 -23.61 17.02
CA GLY A 17 15.81 -23.18 15.66
C GLY A 17 15.08 -24.24 14.83
N LYS A 18 15.20 -25.53 15.18
CA LYS A 18 14.48 -26.63 14.53
C LYS A 18 13.01 -26.74 14.98
N ASP A 19 12.70 -26.27 16.18
CA ASP A 19 11.38 -26.37 16.81
C ASP A 19 10.58 -25.05 16.69
N TYR A 20 11.12 -24.05 15.99
CA TYR A 20 10.46 -22.76 15.81
C TYR A 20 9.18 -22.94 14.97
N PRO A 21 7.98 -22.68 15.53
CA PRO A 21 6.75 -22.83 14.77
C PRO A 21 6.72 -21.79 13.66
N SER A 22 6.66 -22.24 12.40
CA SER A 22 6.48 -21.33 11.26
C SER A 22 5.12 -20.63 11.38
N PHE A 23 5.09 -19.31 11.18
CA PHE A 23 3.84 -18.54 11.21
C PHE A 23 2.86 -19.02 10.13
N VAL A 24 3.38 -19.47 8.98
CA VAL A 24 2.66 -20.23 7.97
C VAL A 24 3.26 -21.64 7.91
N PRO A 25 2.54 -22.69 8.35
CA PRO A 25 3.00 -24.07 8.26
C PRO A 25 3.21 -24.50 6.80
N ALA A 26 4.18 -25.39 6.53
CA ALA A 26 4.39 -25.93 5.18
C ALA A 26 3.20 -26.71 4.61
N SER A 27 2.25 -27.11 5.46
CA SER A 27 0.99 -27.74 5.08
C SER A 27 -0.12 -26.77 4.69
N GLU A 28 0.06 -25.46 4.94
CA GLU A 28 -0.93 -24.43 4.66
C GLU A 28 -0.51 -23.60 3.44
N THR A 29 -1.43 -23.45 2.48
CA THR A 29 -1.24 -22.61 1.29
C THR A 29 -2.24 -21.44 1.35
N PRO A 30 -1.94 -20.36 2.10
CA PRO A 30 -2.82 -19.20 2.18
C PRO A 30 -2.94 -18.55 0.79
N LEU A 31 -4.09 -17.95 0.50
CA LEU A 31 -4.27 -17.19 -0.74
C LEU A 31 -3.35 -15.96 -0.74
N GLU A 32 -2.35 -15.98 -1.62
CA GLU A 32 -1.40 -14.87 -1.80
C GLU A 32 -1.97 -13.70 -2.59
N PHE A 33 -3.01 -13.94 -3.40
CA PHE A 33 -3.67 -12.92 -4.20
C PHE A 33 -5.19 -13.01 -4.02
N THR A 34 -5.81 -11.92 -3.57
CA THR A 34 -7.27 -11.85 -3.44
C THR A 34 -7.83 -10.63 -4.13
N LEU A 35 -8.90 -10.84 -4.90
CA LEU A 35 -9.55 -9.78 -5.68
C LEU A 35 -10.05 -8.65 -4.77
N LYS A 36 -10.58 -8.97 -3.59
CA LYS A 36 -11.03 -7.96 -2.61
C LYS A 36 -9.88 -7.07 -2.13
N ALA A 37 -8.68 -7.62 -1.90
CA ALA A 37 -7.52 -6.83 -1.48
C ALA A 37 -7.03 -5.93 -2.60
N VAL A 38 -7.04 -6.40 -3.84
CA VAL A 38 -6.70 -5.57 -5.01
C VAL A 38 -7.68 -4.41 -5.17
N ILE A 39 -8.99 -4.67 -5.07
CA ILE A 39 -10.02 -3.63 -5.21
C ILE A 39 -9.86 -2.57 -4.10
N ILE A 40 -9.72 -2.99 -2.84
CA ILE A 40 -9.49 -2.07 -1.71
C ILE A 40 -8.19 -1.29 -1.90
N GLY A 41 -7.13 -1.95 -2.37
CA GLY A 41 -5.86 -1.35 -2.71
C GLY A 41 -5.99 -0.26 -3.77
N ILE A 42 -6.69 -0.53 -4.87
CA ILE A 42 -6.92 0.45 -5.95
C ILE A 42 -7.67 1.67 -5.42
N ILE A 43 -8.70 1.47 -4.59
CA ILE A 43 -9.47 2.58 -4.01
C ILE A 43 -8.57 3.44 -3.12
N ILE A 44 -7.84 2.82 -2.19
CA ILE A 44 -6.94 3.53 -1.28
C ILE A 44 -5.81 4.22 -2.03
N GLY A 45 -5.15 3.50 -2.94
CA GLY A 45 -4.06 4.02 -3.76
C GLY A 45 -4.49 5.17 -4.65
N SER A 46 -5.70 5.14 -5.21
CA SER A 46 -6.24 6.26 -5.99
C SER A 46 -6.49 7.50 -5.11
N VAL A 47 -7.05 7.31 -3.91
CA VAL A 47 -7.30 8.41 -2.97
C VAL A 47 -5.99 9.04 -2.50
N PHE A 48 -5.03 8.22 -2.06
CA PHE A 48 -3.73 8.71 -1.60
C PHE A 48 -2.88 9.26 -2.75
N GLY A 49 -2.93 8.66 -3.93
CA GLY A 49 -2.27 9.17 -5.13
C GLY A 49 -2.82 10.54 -5.53
N ALA A 50 -4.14 10.71 -5.57
CA ALA A 50 -4.76 12.00 -5.86
C ALA A 50 -4.46 13.06 -4.77
N ALA A 51 -4.50 12.67 -3.49
CA ALA A 51 -4.15 13.54 -2.38
C ALA A 51 -2.68 13.99 -2.48
N ASN A 52 -1.76 13.08 -2.74
CA ASN A 52 -0.34 13.39 -2.91
C ASN A 52 -0.06 14.20 -4.17
N ALA A 53 -0.78 13.97 -5.27
CA ALA A 53 -0.68 14.80 -6.46
C ALA A 53 -1.13 16.25 -6.16
N TYR A 54 -2.26 16.41 -5.49
CA TYR A 54 -2.79 17.73 -5.12
C TYR A 54 -1.89 18.46 -4.12
N LEU A 55 -1.51 17.81 -3.03
CA LEU A 55 -0.64 18.39 -2.01
C LEU A 55 0.75 18.69 -2.58
N GLY A 56 1.30 17.77 -3.37
CA GLY A 56 2.58 17.97 -4.03
C GLY A 56 2.60 19.20 -4.94
N LEU A 57 1.56 19.39 -5.74
CA LEU A 57 1.45 20.56 -6.62
C LEU A 57 1.12 21.86 -5.86
N LYS A 58 0.35 21.79 -4.78
CA LYS A 58 -0.14 22.98 -4.07
C LYS A 58 0.82 23.50 -3.00
N VAL A 59 1.45 22.59 -2.25
CA VAL A 59 2.28 22.92 -1.08
C VAL A 59 3.71 22.38 -1.18
N GLY A 60 4.05 21.64 -2.25
CA GLY A 60 5.41 21.11 -2.47
C GLY A 60 5.80 19.98 -1.52
N LEU A 61 4.85 19.43 -0.76
CA LEU A 61 5.05 18.37 0.22
C LEU A 61 4.19 17.15 -0.13
N THR A 62 4.76 15.96 0.03
CA THR A 62 4.03 14.68 -0.06
C THR A 62 3.88 14.05 1.31
N VAL A 63 2.91 13.15 1.44
CA VAL A 63 2.61 12.41 2.67
C VAL A 63 2.80 10.92 2.40
N SER A 64 3.47 10.24 3.34
CA SER A 64 3.63 8.80 3.26
C SER A 64 2.27 8.09 3.32
N ALA A 65 1.94 7.37 2.25
CA ALA A 65 0.69 6.62 2.13
C ALA A 65 0.78 5.24 2.79
N SER A 66 1.98 4.67 2.94
CA SER A 66 2.17 3.28 3.36
C SER A 66 1.62 2.97 4.75
N ILE A 67 1.96 3.78 5.76
CA ILE A 67 1.50 3.54 7.14
C ILE A 67 -0.03 3.72 7.25
N PRO A 68 -0.61 4.84 6.77
CA PRO A 68 -2.07 4.98 6.76
C PRO A 68 -2.78 3.89 5.96
N ALA A 69 -2.28 3.50 4.79
CA ALA A 69 -2.87 2.47 3.95
C ALA A 69 -2.94 1.11 4.69
N ALA A 70 -1.87 0.71 5.38
CA ALA A 70 -1.85 -0.51 6.17
C ALA A 70 -2.88 -0.48 7.31
N VAL A 71 -2.94 0.63 8.06
CA VAL A 71 -3.89 0.81 9.17
C VAL A 71 -5.34 0.77 8.66
N MET A 72 -5.62 1.47 7.56
CA MET A 72 -6.94 1.45 6.94
C MET A 72 -7.31 0.07 6.38
N ALA A 73 -6.36 -0.65 5.77
CA ALA A 73 -6.59 -2.00 5.28
C ALA A 73 -7.06 -2.92 6.42
N VAL A 74 -6.33 -2.92 7.55
CA VAL A 74 -6.70 -3.69 8.74
C VAL A 74 -8.10 -3.31 9.23
N ALA A 75 -8.40 -2.00 9.30
CA ALA A 75 -9.70 -1.51 9.73
C ALA A 75 -10.84 -1.94 8.79
N ILE A 76 -10.66 -1.76 7.48
CA ILE A 76 -11.64 -2.12 6.45
C ILE A 76 -11.89 -3.63 6.45
N PHE A 77 -10.84 -4.45 6.47
CA PHE A 77 -11.01 -5.90 6.51
C PHE A 77 -11.73 -6.36 7.77
N ARG A 78 -11.44 -5.74 8.92
CA ARG A 78 -12.12 -6.07 10.18
C ARG A 78 -13.60 -5.67 10.17
N ILE A 79 -13.94 -4.52 9.60
CA ILE A 79 -15.32 -4.01 9.55
C ILE A 79 -16.17 -4.79 8.53
N PHE A 80 -15.66 -4.99 7.31
CA PHE A 80 -16.46 -5.52 6.20
C PHE A 80 -16.31 -7.04 6.00
N PHE A 81 -15.20 -7.64 6.44
CA PHE A 81 -14.88 -9.06 6.19
C PHE A 81 -14.62 -9.86 7.47
N LYS A 82 -14.90 -9.29 8.65
CA LYS A 82 -14.61 -9.82 10.00
C LYS A 82 -13.11 -9.93 10.32
N GLN A 83 -12.31 -10.48 9.41
CA GLN A 83 -10.86 -10.50 9.47
C GLN A 83 -10.24 -10.43 8.07
N GLY A 84 -9.10 -9.76 7.97
CA GLY A 84 -8.22 -9.83 6.80
C GLY A 84 -6.93 -10.54 7.15
N THR A 85 -6.26 -11.12 6.16
CA THR A 85 -4.95 -11.71 6.36
C THR A 85 -3.84 -10.66 6.30
N ILE A 86 -2.65 -11.01 6.77
CA ILE A 86 -1.46 -10.15 6.65
C ILE A 86 -1.12 -9.93 5.16
N LEU A 87 -1.30 -10.95 4.32
CA LEU A 87 -1.08 -10.88 2.87
C LEU A 87 -2.03 -9.88 2.21
N GLU A 88 -3.31 -9.89 2.59
CA GLU A 88 -4.30 -8.95 2.06
C GLU A 88 -3.99 -7.50 2.44
N THR A 89 -3.58 -7.29 3.70
CA THR A 89 -3.14 -5.97 4.18
C THR A 89 -1.89 -5.51 3.43
N ASN A 90 -0.94 -6.42 3.18
CA ASN A 90 0.29 -6.13 2.43
C ASN A 90 -0.04 -5.69 0.99
N ILE A 91 -0.90 -6.42 0.27
CA ILE A 91 -1.35 -6.02 -1.07
C ILE A 91 -1.91 -4.59 -1.06
N VAL A 92 -2.83 -4.29 -0.15
CA VAL A 92 -3.45 -2.96 -0.06
C VAL A 92 -2.41 -1.88 0.22
N GLN A 93 -1.49 -2.13 1.16
CA GLN A 93 -0.39 -1.22 1.49
C GLN A 93 0.51 -0.96 0.29
N THR A 94 0.93 -2.02 -0.42
CA THR A 94 1.82 -1.91 -1.60
C THR A 94 1.17 -1.11 -2.71
N VAL A 95 -0.11 -1.37 -3.02
CA VAL A 95 -0.84 -0.57 -4.01
C VAL A 95 -0.97 0.89 -3.54
N GLY A 96 -1.21 1.10 -2.25
CA GLY A 96 -1.24 2.42 -1.64
C GLY A 96 0.06 3.20 -1.84
N SER A 97 1.22 2.59 -1.54
CA SER A 97 2.53 3.22 -1.72
C SER A 97 2.92 3.36 -3.20
N ALA A 98 2.52 2.43 -4.07
CA ALA A 98 2.75 2.56 -5.50
C ALA A 98 2.04 3.79 -6.09
N GLY A 99 0.83 4.10 -5.61
CA GLY A 99 0.10 5.32 -5.98
C GLY A 99 0.83 6.61 -5.56
N GLU A 100 1.51 6.59 -4.40
CA GLU A 100 2.37 7.69 -3.95
C GLU A 100 3.58 7.88 -4.87
N SER A 101 4.29 6.80 -5.20
CA SER A 101 5.46 6.86 -6.11
C SER A 101 5.08 7.38 -7.50
N LEU A 102 3.96 6.91 -8.04
CA LEU A 102 3.43 7.41 -9.32
C LEU A 102 3.10 8.90 -9.24
N ALA A 103 2.37 9.32 -8.19
CA ALA A 103 2.03 10.72 -8.00
C ALA A 103 3.28 11.59 -7.92
N ALA A 104 4.30 11.16 -7.17
CA ALA A 104 5.58 11.87 -7.07
C ALA A 104 6.24 12.07 -8.44
N GLY A 105 6.30 11.04 -9.29
CA GLY A 105 6.84 11.17 -10.64
C GLY A 105 6.08 12.20 -11.49
N VAL A 106 4.74 12.17 -11.43
CA VAL A 106 3.88 13.07 -12.21
C VAL A 106 3.98 14.53 -11.73
N ILE A 107 3.98 14.79 -10.42
CA ILE A 107 4.01 16.17 -9.89
C ILE A 107 5.32 16.90 -10.18
N PHE A 108 6.43 16.21 -10.40
CA PHE A 108 7.69 16.84 -10.81
C PHE A 108 7.81 16.97 -12.33
N THR A 109 7.25 16.02 -13.06
CA THR A 109 7.36 15.97 -14.52
C THR A 109 6.44 16.99 -15.21
N ILE A 110 5.17 17.08 -14.79
CA ILE A 110 4.19 17.92 -15.48
C ILE A 110 4.50 19.42 -15.37
N PRO A 111 4.81 19.99 -14.19
CA PRO A 111 5.19 21.40 -14.11
C PRO A 111 6.44 21.74 -14.94
N ALA A 112 7.38 20.80 -15.09
CA ALA A 112 8.57 21.01 -15.93
C ALA A 112 8.20 21.24 -17.40
N PHE A 113 7.22 20.50 -17.94
CA PHE A 113 6.71 20.74 -19.30
C PHE A 113 6.12 22.14 -19.45
N PHE A 114 5.29 22.59 -18.50
CA PHE A 114 4.71 23.92 -18.53
C PHE A 114 5.77 25.04 -18.47
N ILE A 115 6.83 24.85 -17.67
CA ILE A 115 7.96 25.81 -17.61
C ILE A 115 8.70 25.89 -18.95
N TRP A 116 8.78 24.77 -19.70
CA TRP A 116 9.33 24.75 -21.06
C TRP A 116 8.40 25.29 -22.14
N GLY A 117 7.22 25.81 -21.78
CA GLY A 117 6.22 26.29 -22.73
C GLY A 117 5.52 25.18 -23.51
N LEU A 118 5.59 23.94 -23.00
CA LEU A 118 4.87 22.79 -23.54
C LEU A 118 3.60 22.58 -22.70
N GLU A 119 2.45 22.49 -23.36
CA GLU A 119 1.16 22.24 -22.71
C GLU A 119 0.65 20.84 -23.07
N PRO A 120 1.10 19.79 -22.35
CA PRO A 120 0.70 18.43 -22.65
C PRO A 120 -0.82 18.28 -22.44
N SER A 121 -1.48 17.67 -23.42
CA SER A 121 -2.88 17.29 -23.33
C SER A 121 -3.11 16.31 -22.20
N LYS A 122 -4.35 16.21 -21.72
CA LYS A 122 -4.74 15.25 -20.68
C LYS A 122 -4.36 13.81 -21.04
N LEU A 123 -4.42 13.47 -22.34
CA LEU A 123 -4.06 12.15 -22.83
C LEU A 123 -2.55 11.91 -22.76
N GLU A 124 -1.73 12.89 -23.13
CA GLU A 124 -0.27 12.80 -22.99
C GLU A 124 0.15 12.66 -21.53
N ILE A 125 -0.43 13.46 -20.62
CA ILE A 125 -0.21 13.34 -19.17
C ILE A 125 -0.55 11.92 -18.69
N THR A 126 -1.69 11.39 -19.14
CA THR A 126 -2.15 10.03 -18.78
C THR A 126 -1.19 8.97 -19.31
N VAL A 127 -0.73 9.08 -20.55
CA VAL A 127 0.22 8.13 -21.16
C VAL A 127 1.56 8.19 -20.44
N ILE A 128 2.09 9.38 -20.15
CA ILE A 128 3.32 9.57 -19.38
C ILE A 128 3.20 8.92 -18.01
N ALA A 129 2.08 9.14 -17.31
CA ALA A 129 1.82 8.54 -16.00
C ALA A 129 1.73 7.00 -16.08
N ILE A 130 1.02 6.46 -17.07
CA ILE A 130 0.89 4.99 -17.26
C ILE A 130 2.24 4.37 -17.57
N VAL A 131 2.98 4.95 -18.54
CA VAL A 131 4.29 4.42 -18.95
C VAL A 131 5.30 4.55 -17.82
N GLY A 132 5.36 5.71 -17.17
CA GLY A 132 6.20 5.94 -15.99
C GLY A 132 5.89 4.96 -14.86
N GLY A 133 4.61 4.83 -14.50
CA GLY A 133 4.19 3.86 -13.48
C GLY A 133 4.49 2.40 -13.83
N ALA A 134 4.49 2.05 -15.12
CA ALA A 134 4.79 0.69 -15.56
C ALA A 134 6.29 0.34 -15.53
N ILE A 135 7.18 1.32 -15.74
CA ILE A 135 8.63 1.11 -15.70
C ILE A 135 9.22 1.17 -14.29
N GLY A 136 8.49 1.77 -13.34
CA GLY A 136 8.90 1.98 -11.94
C GLY A 136 9.38 3.41 -11.68
#